data_AF-A0A839Y7K9-F1
#
_entry.id   AF-A0A839Y7K9-F1
#
_cell.length_a   1.000
_cell.length_b   1.000
_cell.length_c   1.000
_cell.angle_alpha   90.00
_cell.angle_beta   90.00
_cell.angle_gamma   90.00
#
_symmetry.space_group_name_H-M   'P 1'
#
loop_
_entity.id
_entity.type
_entity.pdbx_description
1 polymer ?
#
loop_
_entity_poly.entity_id
_entity_poly.type
_entity_poly.pdbx_seq_one_letter_code
_entity_poly.pdbx_strand_id
1 'polypeptide(L)'
;MVHLVGDLHQPLHGSDPIGYNYVYLPNQPGDFTIPDVWILNPVEYDKGNPHHYWQIHSVWDRNIINDRAIAKGWMHNFALFADDVSAQIGTGVRVDGAPRDWAVESREWARVSIYQDQGYVTLPICGGQGNPSCDIEHRTTLDYDYTTRKYPIVATRLQQSGLRLSCVLYKALTTKDPCNVPTG
;
A
#
# COMPACT_ATOMS: atom_id res chain seq x y z
N MET A 1 -3.10 -13.89 12.59
CA MET A 1 -3.35 -12.60 13.27
C MET A 1 -2.35 -11.53 12.84
N VAL A 2 -1.04 -11.76 12.96
CA VAL A 2 0.01 -10.79 12.56
C VAL A 2 -0.16 -10.29 11.12
N HIS A 3 -0.28 -11.21 10.15
CA HIS A 3 -0.45 -10.86 8.74
C HIS A 3 -1.72 -10.04 8.45
N LEU A 4 -2.86 -10.47 9.01
CA LEU A 4 -4.14 -9.77 8.85
C LEU A 4 -4.11 -8.33 9.37
N VAL A 5 -3.40 -8.05 10.48
CA VAL A 5 -3.27 -6.65 10.94
C VAL A 5 -2.49 -5.82 9.93
N GLY A 6 -1.44 -6.39 9.31
CA GLY A 6 -0.74 -5.78 8.17
C GLY A 6 -1.69 -5.45 7.02
N ASP A 7 -2.41 -6.46 6.55
CA ASP A 7 -3.34 -6.36 5.43
C ASP A 7 -4.44 -5.32 5.66
N LEU A 8 -4.99 -5.27 6.87
CA LEU A 8 -6.02 -4.27 7.22
C LEU A 8 -5.54 -2.83 7.09
N HIS A 9 -4.23 -2.58 7.04
CA HIS A 9 -3.66 -1.25 6.87
C HIS A 9 -3.27 -0.91 5.44
N GLN A 10 -3.23 -1.90 4.55
CA GLN A 10 -3.08 -1.68 3.11
C GLN A 10 -4.39 -1.07 2.58
N PRO A 11 -4.38 0.13 1.97
CA PRO A 11 -5.62 0.84 1.61
C PRO A 11 -6.61 0.05 0.75
N LEU A 12 -6.10 -0.65 -0.27
CA LEU A 12 -6.88 -1.43 -1.22
C LEU A 12 -7.47 -2.72 -0.63
N HIS A 13 -6.86 -3.31 0.40
CA HIS A 13 -7.39 -4.49 1.13
C HIS A 13 -8.68 -4.19 1.90
N GLY A 14 -8.96 -2.91 2.21
CA GLY A 14 -10.20 -2.47 2.84
C GLY A 14 -11.24 -1.87 1.87
N SER A 15 -10.96 -1.85 0.57
CA SER A 15 -11.73 -1.08 -0.41
C SER A 15 -12.48 -1.92 -1.44
N ASP A 16 -13.50 -1.34 -2.08
CA ASP A 16 -14.12 -1.87 -3.30
C ASP A 16 -14.17 -0.72 -4.33
N PRO A 17 -13.54 -0.86 -5.52
CA PRO A 17 -12.77 -2.02 -5.98
C PRO A 17 -11.45 -2.22 -5.25
N ILE A 18 -11.03 -3.48 -5.08
CA ILE A 18 -9.75 -3.87 -4.45
C ILE A 18 -8.52 -3.59 -5.33
N GLY A 19 -8.56 -2.62 -6.25
CA GLY A 19 -7.38 -2.20 -7.02
C GLY A 19 -7.07 -3.04 -8.25
N TYR A 20 -8.10 -3.46 -9.00
CA TYR A 20 -7.97 -4.23 -10.23
C TYR A 20 -7.44 -3.41 -11.43
N ASN A 21 -7.30 -2.08 -11.31
CA ASN A 21 -6.83 -1.22 -12.38
C ASN A 21 -5.42 -1.60 -12.84
N TYR A 22 -5.25 -1.70 -14.16
CA TYR A 22 -3.92 -1.75 -14.77
C TYR A 22 -3.34 -0.35 -14.93
N VAL A 23 -2.09 -0.20 -14.49
CA VAL A 23 -1.37 1.06 -14.50
C VAL A 23 0.02 0.92 -15.10
N TYR A 24 0.49 1.99 -15.73
CA TYR A 24 1.88 2.13 -16.16
C TYR A 24 2.64 3.04 -15.19
N LEU A 25 3.81 2.58 -14.74
CA LEU A 25 4.72 3.34 -13.89
C LEU A 25 5.93 3.81 -14.73
N PRO A 26 6.03 5.10 -15.09
CA PRO A 26 7.05 5.59 -16.02
C PRO A 26 8.49 5.54 -15.48
N ASN A 27 8.67 5.28 -14.18
CA ASN A 27 9.98 5.25 -13.50
C ASN A 27 10.45 3.87 -13.03
N GLN A 28 9.71 2.81 -13.35
CA GLN A 28 10.23 1.48 -13.06
C GLN A 28 11.28 1.15 -14.13
N PRO A 29 12.54 0.82 -13.75
CA PRO A 29 13.49 0.30 -14.71
C PRO A 29 12.87 -0.95 -15.35
N GLY A 30 12.51 -0.85 -16.63
CA GLY A 30 11.74 -1.85 -17.36
C GLY A 30 12.47 -3.17 -17.63
N ASP A 31 13.55 -3.44 -16.91
CA ASP A 31 14.45 -4.56 -17.19
C ASP A 31 15.16 -5.11 -15.95
N PHE A 32 14.54 -4.99 -14.78
CA PHE A 32 14.95 -5.85 -13.67
C PHE A 32 14.34 -7.24 -13.93
N THR A 33 15.11 -8.12 -14.56
CA THR A 33 15.01 -9.55 -14.27
C THR A 33 15.36 -9.73 -12.80
N ILE A 34 14.41 -9.48 -11.90
CA ILE A 34 14.59 -9.79 -10.49
C ILE A 34 14.73 -11.32 -10.43
N PRO A 35 15.89 -11.87 -10.02
CA PRO A 35 16.04 -13.30 -9.91
C PRO A 35 15.06 -13.80 -8.85
N ASP A 36 14.07 -14.58 -9.28
CA ASP A 36 13.22 -15.50 -8.53
C ASP A 36 13.27 -15.41 -6.99
N VAL A 37 12.64 -14.40 -6.40
CA VAL A 37 12.30 -14.41 -4.97
C VAL A 37 10.98 -13.63 -4.76
N TRP A 38 9.88 -14.38 -4.66
CA TRP A 38 8.53 -13.97 -4.18
C TRP A 38 7.74 -12.92 -4.97
N ILE A 39 7.98 -12.76 -6.28
CA ILE A 39 7.12 -11.94 -7.14
C ILE A 39 5.96 -12.81 -7.63
N LEU A 40 4.76 -12.63 -7.08
CA LEU A 40 3.56 -13.04 -7.80
C LEU A 40 3.57 -12.31 -9.14
N ASN A 41 3.55 -13.09 -10.22
CA ASN A 41 3.83 -12.68 -11.60
C ASN A 41 3.19 -11.33 -11.96
N PRO A 42 3.89 -10.43 -12.68
CA PRO A 42 3.19 -9.41 -13.46
C PRO A 42 2.14 -10.14 -14.30
N VAL A 43 0.91 -9.62 -14.29
CA VAL A 43 -0.19 -10.17 -15.08
C VAL A 43 0.27 -10.13 -16.53
N GLU A 44 0.57 -11.32 -17.06
CA GLU A 44 1.06 -11.55 -18.41
C GLU A 44 2.23 -10.66 -18.85
N TYR A 45 3.41 -11.26 -18.86
CA TYR A 45 4.48 -10.84 -19.76
C TYR A 45 3.97 -10.94 -21.20
N ASP A 46 3.35 -9.88 -21.71
CA ASP A 46 3.04 -9.73 -23.12
C ASP A 46 4.38 -9.61 -23.86
N LYS A 47 4.85 -10.73 -24.42
CA LYS A 47 6.18 -10.88 -25.04
C LYS A 47 6.46 -9.87 -26.17
N GLY A 48 5.47 -9.10 -26.61
CA GLY A 48 5.59 -8.07 -27.64
C GLY A 48 5.55 -6.62 -27.14
N ASN A 49 5.30 -6.37 -25.85
CA ASN A 49 5.09 -5.01 -25.34
C ASN A 49 6.19 -4.61 -24.35
N PRO A 50 7.07 -3.63 -24.69
CA PRO A 50 8.18 -3.23 -23.82
C PRO A 50 7.73 -2.51 -22.53
N HIS A 51 6.44 -2.26 -22.35
CA HIS A 51 5.90 -1.57 -21.18
C HIS A 51 5.30 -2.58 -20.19
N HIS A 52 5.99 -2.76 -19.06
CA HIS A 52 5.50 -3.54 -17.93
C HIS A 52 4.31 -2.80 -17.28
N TYR A 53 3.14 -3.46 -17.23
CA TYR A 53 1.96 -2.96 -16.50
C TYR A 53 1.83 -3.64 -15.15
N TRP A 54 1.25 -2.91 -14.20
CA TRP A 54 1.04 -3.36 -12.84
C TRP A 54 -0.44 -3.25 -12.51
N GLN A 55 -0.96 -4.16 -11.69
CA GLN A 55 -2.19 -3.83 -10.98
C GLN A 55 -1.88 -2.75 -9.94
N ILE A 56 -2.74 -1.73 -9.80
CA ILE A 56 -2.55 -0.69 -8.78
C ILE A 56 -2.44 -1.33 -7.38
N HIS A 57 -3.11 -2.46 -7.14
CA HIS A 57 -2.92 -3.27 -5.94
C HIS A 57 -1.46 -3.61 -5.66
N SER A 58 -0.76 -4.18 -6.64
CA SER A 58 0.66 -4.53 -6.52
C SER A 58 1.57 -3.31 -6.32
N VAL A 59 1.20 -2.16 -6.90
CA VAL A 59 1.94 -0.91 -6.71
C VAL A 59 1.95 -0.51 -5.23
N TRP A 60 0.80 -0.61 -4.56
CA TRP A 60 0.64 -0.29 -3.15
C TRP A 60 1.17 -1.38 -2.20
N ASP A 61 1.05 -2.65 -2.56
CA ASP A 61 1.64 -3.76 -1.79
C ASP A 61 3.16 -3.70 -1.77
N ARG A 62 3.77 -3.27 -2.88
CA ARG A 62 5.17 -3.57 -3.12
C ARG A 62 5.96 -2.46 -3.81
N ASN A 63 5.53 -1.94 -4.96
CA ASN A 63 6.40 -1.05 -5.74
C ASN A 63 6.77 0.23 -4.99
N ILE A 64 5.84 0.83 -4.22
CA ILE A 64 6.15 2.02 -3.41
C ILE A 64 7.27 1.74 -2.38
N ILE A 65 7.23 0.57 -1.73
CA ILE A 65 8.23 0.15 -0.74
C ILE A 65 9.56 -0.14 -1.43
N ASN A 66 9.54 -0.88 -2.54
CA ASN A 66 10.74 -1.23 -3.30
C ASN A 66 11.43 0.01 -3.85
N ASP A 67 10.70 0.95 -4.43
CA ASP A 67 11.26 2.19 -4.97
C ASP A 67 11.96 2.99 -3.89
N ARG A 68 11.35 3.07 -2.70
CA ARG A 68 11.99 3.71 -1.56
C ARG A 68 13.29 2.99 -1.18
N ALA A 69 13.27 1.67 -1.08
CA ALA A 69 14.44 0.89 -0.72
C ALA A 69 15.56 1.01 -1.76
N ILE A 70 15.24 0.98 -3.06
CA ILE A 70 16.18 1.17 -4.16
C ILE A 70 16.79 2.58 -4.11
N ALA A 71 15.96 3.62 -4.01
CA ALA A 71 16.41 5.01 -3.94
C ALA A 71 17.35 5.29 -2.76
N LYS A 72 17.25 4.49 -1.70
CA LYS A 72 18.08 4.59 -0.49
C LYS A 72 19.25 3.61 -0.45
N GLY A 73 19.35 2.68 -1.40
CA GLY A 73 20.37 1.64 -1.40
C GLY A 73 20.18 0.57 -0.31
N TRP A 74 18.94 0.33 0.12
CA TRP A 74 18.58 -0.57 1.22
C TRP A 74 17.89 -1.85 0.75
N MET A 75 18.06 -2.26 -0.50
CA MET A 75 17.47 -3.53 -0.96
C MET A 75 17.84 -4.66 0.01
N HIS A 76 16.82 -5.34 0.54
CA HIS A 76 16.91 -6.41 1.54
C HIS A 76 17.39 -6.01 2.95
N ASN A 77 17.58 -4.71 3.24
CA ASN A 77 17.90 -4.24 4.58
C ASN A 77 16.64 -3.73 5.31
N PHE A 78 15.90 -4.67 5.91
CA PHE A 78 14.66 -4.37 6.62
C PHE A 78 14.84 -3.51 7.88
N ALA A 79 16.03 -3.52 8.50
CA ALA A 79 16.31 -2.69 9.67
C ALA A 79 16.34 -1.20 9.28
N LEU A 80 17.10 -0.84 8.24
CA LEU A 80 17.14 0.54 7.73
C LEU A 80 15.78 0.99 7.20
N PHE A 81 15.01 0.09 6.60
CA PHE A 81 13.64 0.39 6.21
C PHE A 81 12.73 0.66 7.41
N ALA A 82 12.83 -0.15 8.48
CA ALA A 82 12.07 0.07 9.70
C ALA A 82 12.46 1.39 10.39
N ASP A 83 13.74 1.76 10.37
CA ASP A 83 14.22 3.04 10.88
C ASP A 83 13.66 4.21 10.07
N ASP A 84 13.64 4.12 8.73
CA ASP A 84 13.04 5.15 7.87
C ASP A 84 11.54 5.27 8.09
N VAL A 85 10.81 4.14 8.14
CA VAL A 85 9.40 4.13 8.50
C VAL A 85 9.22 4.80 9.84
N SER A 86 10.00 4.45 10.87
CA SER A 86 9.91 5.06 12.21
C SER A 86 10.29 6.55 12.23
N ALA A 87 11.14 7.01 11.32
CA ALA A 87 11.57 8.40 11.22
C ALA A 87 10.54 9.31 10.51
N GLN A 88 9.61 8.76 9.72
CA GLN A 88 8.54 9.54 9.07
C GLN A 88 7.47 10.09 10.04
N ILE A 89 7.66 9.96 11.37
CA ILE A 89 6.67 10.38 12.38
C ILE A 89 6.46 11.89 12.39
N GLY A 90 5.20 12.30 12.23
CA GLY A 90 4.61 13.36 13.04
C GLY A 90 3.92 12.74 14.27
N THR A 91 3.97 13.39 15.42
CA THR A 91 3.57 12.89 16.77
C THR A 91 2.07 12.55 16.97
N GLY A 92 1.33 12.17 15.93
CA GLY A 92 -0.13 11.98 15.94
C GLY A 92 -0.63 10.72 15.25
N VAL A 93 0.20 9.67 15.15
CA VAL A 93 -0.25 8.39 14.54
C VAL A 93 -1.36 7.79 15.39
N ARG A 94 -2.54 7.69 14.80
CA ARG A 94 -3.74 7.14 15.45
C ARG A 94 -3.59 5.62 15.65
N VAL A 95 -3.65 5.17 16.91
CA VAL A 95 -3.49 3.75 17.31
C VAL A 95 -4.75 3.12 17.91
N ASP A 96 -5.80 3.90 18.15
CA ASP A 96 -7.10 3.42 18.65
C ASP A 96 -7.93 2.75 17.54
N GLY A 97 -9.12 2.27 17.94
CA GLY A 97 -10.09 1.60 17.08
C GLY A 97 -10.01 0.07 17.11
N ALA A 98 -11.06 -0.57 16.62
CA ALA A 98 -11.12 -2.02 16.41
C ALA A 98 -10.74 -2.38 14.95
N PRO A 99 -10.47 -3.67 14.64
CA PRO A 99 -10.15 -4.09 13.27
C PRO A 99 -11.13 -3.61 12.19
N ARG A 100 -12.42 -3.49 12.53
CA ARG A 100 -13.44 -2.93 11.62
C ARG A 100 -13.17 -1.46 11.28
N ASP A 101 -12.78 -0.65 12.27
CA ASP A 101 -12.47 0.76 12.07
C ASP A 101 -11.22 0.92 11.19
N TRP A 102 -10.23 0.03 11.36
CA TRP A 102 -9.00 0.05 10.55
C TRP A 102 -9.28 -0.27 9.08
N ALA A 103 -10.21 -1.19 8.81
CA ALA A 103 -10.68 -1.49 7.45
C ALA A 103 -11.39 -0.27 6.83
N VAL A 104 -12.24 0.43 7.59
CA VAL A 104 -12.90 1.66 7.14
C VAL A 104 -11.85 2.74 6.82
N GLU A 105 -10.83 2.91 7.68
CA GLU A 105 -9.73 3.83 7.40
C GLU A 105 -8.99 3.47 6.10
N SER A 106 -8.69 2.19 5.86
CA SER A 106 -8.05 1.74 4.62
C SER A 106 -8.88 2.07 3.38
N ARG A 107 -10.20 1.82 3.44
CA ARG A 107 -11.14 2.22 2.38
C ARG A 107 -11.07 3.71 2.09
N GLU A 108 -11.10 4.55 3.12
CA GLU A 108 -11.05 6.01 2.94
C GLU A 108 -9.71 6.45 2.35
N TRP A 109 -8.59 5.86 2.77
CA TRP A 109 -7.28 6.10 2.17
C TRP A 109 -7.26 5.71 0.69
N ALA A 110 -7.83 4.56 0.32
CA ALA A 110 -7.93 4.18 -1.09
C ALA A 110 -8.77 5.19 -1.88
N ARG A 111 -9.92 5.61 -1.34
CA ARG A 111 -10.76 6.62 -1.98
C ARG A 111 -10.01 7.92 -2.22
N VAL A 112 -9.40 8.51 -1.20
CA VAL A 112 -8.83 9.87 -1.30
C VAL A 112 -7.43 9.92 -1.90
N SER A 113 -6.65 8.84 -1.80
CA SER A 113 -5.24 8.84 -2.23
C SER A 113 -4.97 8.02 -3.48
N ILE A 114 -5.95 7.25 -3.98
CA ILE A 114 -5.82 6.41 -5.17
C ILE A 114 -6.85 6.82 -6.21
N TYR A 115 -8.14 6.75 -5.88
CA TYR A 115 -9.22 6.98 -6.85
C TYR A 115 -9.60 8.46 -7.02
N GLN A 116 -9.43 9.27 -5.97
CA GLN A 116 -9.78 10.70 -5.93
C GLN A 116 -8.57 11.57 -5.56
N ASP A 117 -7.37 11.19 -6.00
CA ASP A 117 -6.12 11.90 -5.73
C ASP A 117 -6.15 13.31 -6.34
N GLN A 118 -6.58 14.30 -5.56
CA GLN A 118 -6.84 15.65 -6.05
C GLN A 118 -5.57 16.29 -6.61
N GLY A 119 -5.67 16.84 -7.82
CA GLY A 119 -4.54 17.48 -8.52
C GLY A 119 -3.62 16.50 -9.25
N TYR A 120 -3.96 15.21 -9.27
CA TYR A 120 -3.18 14.15 -9.89
C TYR A 120 -4.05 13.24 -10.75
N VAL A 121 -3.42 12.27 -11.41
CA VAL A 121 -4.12 11.28 -12.23
C VAL A 121 -5.11 10.48 -11.37
N THR A 122 -6.40 10.57 -11.69
CA THR A 122 -7.47 9.80 -11.05
C THR A 122 -7.66 8.46 -11.75
N LEU A 123 -7.70 7.37 -10.98
CA LEU A 123 -8.00 6.05 -11.52
C LEU A 123 -9.51 5.85 -11.65
N PRO A 124 -10.01 5.36 -12.81
CA PRO A 124 -11.41 5.03 -12.96
C PRO A 124 -11.78 3.86 -12.03
N ILE A 125 -12.98 3.87 -11.47
CA ILE A 125 -13.48 2.73 -10.70
C ILE A 125 -13.84 1.60 -11.66
N CYS A 126 -13.15 0.45 -11.54
CA CYS A 126 -13.43 -0.77 -12.28
C CYS A 126 -13.12 -2.01 -11.42
N GLY A 127 -13.74 -3.14 -11.76
CA GLY A 127 -13.65 -4.38 -11.00
C GLY A 127 -14.41 -4.34 -9.68
N GLY A 128 -14.53 -5.49 -9.01
CA GLY A 128 -15.35 -5.58 -7.80
C GLY A 128 -16.86 -5.63 -8.09
N GLN A 129 -17.67 -5.49 -7.04
CA GLN A 129 -19.11 -5.78 -7.15
C GLN A 129 -19.87 -4.61 -7.77
N GLY A 130 -20.47 -4.82 -8.94
CA GLY A 130 -21.35 -3.85 -9.59
C GLY A 130 -20.63 -2.78 -10.44
N ASN A 131 -19.31 -2.86 -10.56
CA ASN A 131 -18.50 -1.99 -11.42
C ASN A 131 -18.19 -2.66 -12.77
N PRO A 132 -17.85 -1.87 -13.82
CA PRO A 132 -17.42 -2.43 -15.10
C PRO A 132 -16.11 -3.22 -14.94
N SER A 133 -15.84 -4.16 -15.86
CA SER A 133 -14.55 -4.86 -15.93
C SER A 133 -13.41 -3.86 -16.12
N CYS A 134 -12.26 -4.13 -15.51
CA CYS A 134 -11.06 -3.36 -15.80
C CYS A 134 -10.53 -3.75 -17.19
N ASP A 135 -10.32 -2.73 -18.02
CA ASP A 135 -9.79 -2.90 -19.37
C ASP A 135 -8.27 -2.69 -19.36
N ILE A 136 -7.52 -3.69 -19.81
CA ILE A 136 -6.06 -3.64 -19.93
C ILE A 136 -5.60 -2.71 -21.07
N GLU A 137 -6.44 -2.55 -22.10
CA GLU A 137 -6.15 -1.69 -23.25
C GLU A 137 -6.25 -0.20 -22.87
N HIS A 138 -7.15 0.14 -21.95
CA HIS A 138 -7.38 1.51 -21.44
C HIS A 138 -6.72 1.75 -20.07
N ARG A 139 -5.48 1.28 -19.93
CA ARG A 139 -4.63 1.50 -18.74
C ARG A 139 -4.35 2.98 -18.48
N THR A 140 -4.15 3.29 -17.21
CA THR A 140 -3.80 4.65 -16.77
C THR A 140 -2.30 4.78 -16.53
N THR A 141 -1.67 5.81 -17.10
CA THR A 141 -0.29 6.15 -16.76
C THR A 141 -0.27 6.97 -15.48
N LEU A 142 0.43 6.49 -14.46
CA LEU A 142 0.62 7.22 -13.21
C LEU A 142 1.67 8.32 -13.38
N ASP A 143 1.61 9.31 -12.50
CA ASP A 143 2.61 10.39 -12.47
C ASP A 143 4.03 9.83 -12.26
N TYR A 144 5.01 10.55 -12.80
CA TYR A 144 6.43 10.23 -12.68
C TYR A 144 6.85 10.03 -11.22
N ASP A 145 6.39 10.89 -10.31
CA ASP A 145 6.76 10.86 -8.90
C ASP A 145 5.83 10.03 -8.02
N TYR A 146 4.87 9.29 -8.61
CA TYR A 146 3.77 8.66 -7.87
C TYR A 146 4.24 7.84 -6.67
N THR A 147 5.20 6.93 -6.86
CA THR A 147 5.67 6.07 -5.77
C THR A 147 6.38 6.84 -4.66
N THR A 148 7.18 7.83 -5.03
CA THR A 148 7.85 8.73 -4.06
C THR A 148 6.83 9.56 -3.28
N ARG A 149 5.83 10.12 -3.96
CA ARG A 149 4.80 10.96 -3.38
C ARG A 149 3.84 10.20 -2.47
N LYS A 150 3.56 8.92 -2.78
CA LYS A 150 2.68 8.06 -1.96
C LYS A 150 3.40 7.37 -0.80
N TYR A 151 4.73 7.34 -0.80
CA TYR A 151 5.51 6.71 0.27
C TYR A 151 5.15 7.19 1.69
N PRO A 152 4.94 8.49 1.99
CA PRO A 152 4.56 8.93 3.33
C PRO A 152 3.26 8.30 3.85
N ILE A 153 2.29 8.03 2.97
CA ILE A 153 1.04 7.36 3.32
C ILE A 153 1.32 5.90 3.66
N VAL A 154 2.08 5.21 2.81
CA VAL A 154 2.49 3.81 3.06
C VAL A 154 3.25 3.69 4.37
N ALA A 155 4.21 4.58 4.65
CA ALA A 155 4.95 4.63 5.90
C ALA A 155 4.01 4.81 7.11
N THR A 156 3.07 5.75 7.02
CA THR A 156 2.04 5.96 8.07
C THR A 156 1.23 4.69 8.32
N ARG A 157 0.76 4.00 7.27
CA ARG A 157 -0.03 2.78 7.41
C ARG A 157 0.78 1.62 7.98
N LEU A 158 2.06 1.48 7.60
CA LEU A 158 2.97 0.49 8.18
C LEU A 158 3.21 0.74 9.67
N GLN A 159 3.39 2.00 10.09
CA GLN A 159 3.49 2.37 11.50
C GLN A 159 2.21 2.02 12.27
N GLN A 160 1.04 2.41 11.74
CA GLN A 160 -0.25 2.10 12.37
C GLN A 160 -0.43 0.60 12.56
N SER A 161 -0.09 -0.20 11.54
CA SER A 161 -0.12 -1.66 11.62
C SER A 161 0.77 -2.19 12.75
N GLY A 162 2.03 -1.77 12.80
CA GLY A 162 2.97 -2.22 13.85
C GLY A 162 2.50 -1.86 15.26
N LEU A 163 2.07 -0.60 15.46
CA LEU A 163 1.58 -0.11 16.75
C LEU A 163 0.29 -0.83 17.16
N ARG A 164 -0.72 -0.91 16.29
CA ARG A 164 -1.98 -1.60 16.58
C ARG A 164 -1.78 -3.10 16.79
N LEU A 165 -0.88 -3.75 16.06
CA LEU A 165 -0.51 -5.14 16.30
C LEU A 165 0.08 -5.31 17.70
N SER A 166 0.98 -4.41 18.12
CA SER A 166 1.54 -4.45 19.47
C SER A 166 0.46 -4.29 20.56
N CYS A 167 -0.54 -3.44 20.32
CA CYS A 167 -1.71 -3.29 21.20
C CYS A 167 -2.50 -4.59 21.33
N VAL A 168 -2.83 -5.21 20.18
CA VAL A 168 -3.60 -6.46 20.13
C VAL A 168 -2.86 -7.58 20.85
N LEU A 169 -1.56 -7.71 20.60
CA LEU A 169 -0.72 -8.72 21.25
C LEU A 169 -0.62 -8.46 22.76
N TYR A 170 -0.36 -7.22 23.18
CA TYR A 170 -0.27 -6.88 24.59
C TYR A 170 -1.58 -7.16 25.33
N LYS A 171 -2.73 -6.80 24.72
CA LYS A 171 -4.05 -7.09 25.28
C LYS A 171 -4.32 -8.58 25.40
N ALA A 172 -3.96 -9.35 24.38
CA ALA A 172 -4.10 -10.80 24.38
C ALA A 172 -3.24 -11.47 25.47
N LEU A 173 -2.05 -10.92 25.76
CA LEU A 173 -1.09 -11.50 26.71
C LEU A 173 -1.31 -11.02 28.16
N THR A 174 -1.91 -9.85 28.38
CA THR A 174 -1.97 -9.23 29.71
C THR A 174 -3.37 -8.87 30.19
N THR A 175 -4.40 -8.98 29.35
CA THR A 175 -5.79 -8.48 29.56
C THR A 175 -5.92 -6.96 29.77
N LYS A 176 -4.82 -6.20 29.75
CA LYS A 176 -4.81 -4.73 29.82
C LYS A 176 -4.89 -4.15 28.41
N ASP A 177 -5.54 -3.01 28.25
CA ASP A 177 -5.66 -2.32 26.96
C ASP A 177 -4.73 -1.08 26.93
N PRO A 178 -3.55 -1.18 26.30
CA PRO A 178 -2.56 -0.10 26.32
C PRO A 178 -2.87 1.00 25.30
N CYS A 179 -3.86 0.79 24.43
CA CYS A 179 -4.15 1.67 23.29
C CYS A 179 -5.54 2.31 23.35
N ASN A 180 -6.29 2.04 24.42
CA ASN A 180 -7.39 2.88 24.87
C ASN A 180 -6.83 4.03 25.71
N VAL A 181 -6.27 5.05 25.05
CA VAL A 181 -6.03 6.33 25.72
C VAL A 181 -7.39 7.06 25.73
N PRO A 182 -7.94 7.43 26.90
CA PRO A 182 -9.15 8.24 26.93
C PRO A 182 -8.91 9.52 26.15
N THR A 183 -9.68 9.75 25.09
CA THR A 183 -9.74 11.07 24.46
C THR A 183 -10.43 11.99 25.46
N GLY A 184 -9.62 12.81 26.15
CA GLY A 184 -10.12 13.90 27.00
C GLY A 184 -10.84 14.97 26.20
#